data_AF-A0A1G2EE04-F1
#
_entry.id   AF-A0A1G2EE04-F1
#
_cell.length_a   1.000
_cell.length_b   1.000
_cell.length_c   1.000
_cell.angle_alpha   90.00
_cell.angle_beta   90.00
_cell.angle_gamma   90.00
#
_symmetry.space_group_name_H-M   'P 1'
#
loop_
_entity.id
_entity.type
_entity.pdbx_description
1 polymer ?
#
loop_
_entity_poly.entity_id
_entity_poly.type
_entity_poly.pdbx_seq_one_letter_code
_entity_poly.pdbx_strand_id
1 'polypeptide(L)'
;MSKKLPSDILIDPVFKKKLQELLRGYAGIYALYKGERLYYVGLARNLHGRVRWHLRDRHAGKWDSFKIFRIQNVRYLKDIETLIHHIAETRGNRSKGKVPKDADLNRALWEVIREYERRIKPLKRALR
;
A
#
# COMPACT_ATOMS: atom_id res chain seq x y z
N MET A 1 -18.74 2.88 -5.64
CA MET A 1 -17.52 2.34 -4.98
C MET A 1 -17.94 1.24 -4.00
N SER A 2 -17.14 0.16 -3.84
CA SER A 2 -17.51 -0.88 -2.86
C SER A 2 -17.48 -0.33 -1.43
N LYS A 3 -18.52 -0.67 -0.65
CA LYS A 3 -18.61 -0.32 0.76
C LYS A 3 -17.57 -1.12 1.56
N LYS A 4 -17.19 -0.62 2.74
CA LYS A 4 -16.36 -1.39 3.69
C LYS A 4 -17.16 -2.63 4.09
N LEU A 5 -16.50 -3.79 4.02
CA LEU A 5 -17.06 -5.07 4.42
C LEU A 5 -16.61 -5.37 5.86
N PRO A 6 -17.51 -5.76 6.77
CA PRO A 6 -17.11 -6.10 8.14
C PRO A 6 -16.26 -7.38 8.14
N SER A 7 -15.30 -7.50 9.06
CA SER A 7 -14.41 -8.68 9.14
C SER A 7 -15.17 -9.99 9.33
N ASP A 8 -16.31 -9.95 9.99
CA ASP A 8 -17.04 -11.14 10.45
C ASP A 8 -17.60 -11.98 9.29
N ILE A 9 -17.84 -11.37 8.13
CA ILE A 9 -18.29 -12.09 6.92
C ILE A 9 -17.26 -13.09 6.40
N LEU A 10 -16.00 -12.99 6.82
CA LEU A 10 -14.95 -13.96 6.47
C LEU A 10 -15.08 -15.27 7.26
N ILE A 11 -15.79 -15.23 8.38
CA ILE A 11 -16.00 -16.36 9.28
C ILE A 11 -17.42 -16.91 9.10
N ASP A 12 -18.39 -16.03 8.84
CA ASP A 12 -19.78 -16.38 8.60
C ASP A 12 -19.90 -17.50 7.53
N PRO A 13 -20.56 -18.64 7.83
CA PRO A 13 -20.64 -19.77 6.91
C PRO A 13 -21.26 -19.45 5.56
N VAL A 14 -22.27 -18.58 5.51
CA VAL A 14 -23.00 -18.20 4.29
C VAL A 14 -22.10 -17.33 3.41
N PHE A 15 -21.55 -16.27 3.98
CA PHE A 15 -20.71 -15.33 3.22
C PHE A 15 -19.34 -15.91 2.87
N LYS A 16 -18.75 -16.73 3.73
CA LYS A 16 -17.44 -17.36 3.50
C LYS A 16 -17.40 -18.12 2.19
N LYS A 17 -18.40 -18.97 1.91
CA LYS A 17 -18.45 -19.75 0.66
C LYS A 17 -18.56 -18.82 -0.55
N LYS A 18 -19.43 -17.82 -0.48
CA LYS A 18 -19.63 -16.89 -1.60
C LYS A 18 -18.42 -16.00 -1.86
N LEU A 19 -17.76 -15.52 -0.82
CA LEU A 19 -16.52 -14.74 -0.92
C LEU A 19 -15.38 -15.57 -1.50
N GLN A 20 -15.27 -16.83 -1.09
CA GLN A 20 -14.31 -17.74 -1.69
C GLN A 20 -14.55 -17.87 -3.19
N GLU A 21 -15.78 -18.09 -3.64
CA GLU A 21 -16.11 -18.16 -5.07
C GLU A 21 -15.76 -16.87 -5.83
N LEU A 22 -16.15 -15.71 -5.29
CA LEU A 22 -15.97 -14.41 -5.95
C LEU A 22 -14.51 -13.96 -6.06
N LEU A 23 -13.66 -14.41 -5.13
CA LEU A 23 -12.28 -13.94 -4.97
C LEU A 23 -11.23 -15.01 -5.29
N ARG A 24 -11.63 -16.26 -5.52
CA ARG A 24 -10.71 -17.36 -5.86
C ARG A 24 -9.99 -17.05 -7.17
N GLY A 25 -8.66 -17.21 -7.13
CA GLY A 25 -7.80 -17.00 -8.30
C GLY A 25 -7.54 -15.55 -8.68
N TYR A 26 -8.10 -14.58 -7.94
CA TYR A 26 -7.87 -13.16 -8.22
C TYR A 26 -6.70 -12.59 -7.41
N ALA A 27 -5.78 -11.97 -8.13
CA ALA A 27 -4.81 -11.05 -7.58
C ALA A 27 -5.43 -9.66 -7.38
N GLY A 28 -4.85 -8.87 -6.48
CA GLY A 28 -5.30 -7.52 -6.25
C GLY A 28 -4.73 -6.90 -4.99
N ILE A 29 -5.38 -5.81 -4.57
CA ILE A 29 -5.04 -5.04 -3.37
C ILE A 29 -6.18 -5.16 -2.37
N TYR A 30 -5.83 -5.26 -1.09
CA TYR A 30 -6.77 -5.19 0.01
C TYR A 30 -6.37 -4.07 0.97
N ALA A 31 -7.38 -3.45 1.55
CA ALA A 31 -7.24 -2.41 2.56
C ALA A 31 -7.99 -2.86 3.82
N LEU A 32 -7.31 -2.91 4.95
CA LEU A 32 -7.87 -3.20 6.27
C LEU A 32 -8.08 -1.88 7.03
N TYR A 33 -9.20 -1.76 7.72
CA TYR A 33 -9.62 -0.56 8.43
C TYR A 33 -9.91 -0.86 9.89
N LYS A 34 -9.71 0.15 10.74
CA LYS A 34 -10.23 0.19 12.10
C LYS A 34 -11.18 1.37 12.21
N GLY A 35 -12.48 1.09 12.21
CA GLY A 35 -13.55 2.08 12.01
C GLY A 35 -13.33 2.86 10.73
N GLU A 36 -13.18 4.18 10.85
CA GLU A 36 -12.97 5.05 9.69
C GLU A 36 -11.53 5.08 9.16
N ARG A 37 -10.55 4.63 9.95
CA ARG A 37 -9.14 4.80 9.65
C ARG A 37 -8.58 3.62 8.86
N LEU A 38 -7.83 3.93 7.80
CA LEU A 38 -7.05 2.94 7.07
C LEU A 38 -5.91 2.43 7.96
N TYR A 39 -5.94 1.13 8.25
CA TYR A 39 -4.96 0.50 9.13
C TYR A 39 -3.82 -0.13 8.34
N TYR A 40 -4.12 -0.86 7.28
CA TYR A 40 -3.13 -1.61 6.52
C TYR A 40 -3.53 -1.75 5.06
N VAL A 41 -2.57 -1.66 4.14
CA VAL A 41 -2.76 -1.98 2.72
C VAL A 41 -1.74 -3.02 2.29
N GLY A 42 -2.20 -4.03 1.57
CA GLY A 42 -1.31 -5.01 0.98
C GLY A 42 -1.81 -5.54 -0.35
N LEU A 43 -0.90 -6.16 -1.09
CA LEU A 43 -1.22 -6.94 -2.28
C LEU A 43 -1.29 -8.44 -2.01
N ALA A 44 -2.04 -9.17 -2.83
CA ALA A 44 -2.10 -10.62 -2.78
C ALA A 44 -2.38 -11.22 -4.15
N ARG A 45 -1.82 -12.41 -4.43
CA ARG A 45 -2.24 -13.27 -5.57
C ARG A 45 -3.50 -14.10 -5.25
N ASN A 46 -3.82 -14.26 -3.96
CA ASN A 46 -5.03 -14.88 -3.46
C ASN A 46 -5.62 -13.97 -2.38
N LEU A 47 -6.50 -13.05 -2.80
CA LEU A 47 -7.09 -12.04 -1.92
C LEU A 47 -7.87 -12.63 -0.75
N HIS A 48 -8.75 -13.61 -1.03
CA HIS A 48 -9.56 -14.24 0.02
C HIS A 48 -8.69 -14.91 1.09
N GLY A 49 -7.71 -15.72 0.67
CA GLY A 49 -6.81 -16.40 1.59
C GLY A 49 -5.99 -15.40 2.42
N ARG A 50 -5.50 -14.32 1.80
CA ARG A 50 -4.66 -13.34 2.48
C ARG A 50 -5.44 -12.49 3.49
N VAL A 51 -6.62 -11.99 3.13
CA VAL A 51 -7.44 -11.19 4.07
C VAL A 51 -7.89 -12.05 5.24
N ARG A 52 -8.31 -13.30 4.99
CA ARG A 52 -8.66 -14.25 6.06
C ARG A 52 -7.49 -14.55 6.99
N TRP A 53 -6.27 -14.66 6.46
CA TRP A 53 -5.06 -14.86 7.26
C TRP A 53 -4.83 -13.73 8.28
N HIS A 54 -5.24 -12.49 7.97
CA HIS A 54 -5.13 -11.34 8.86
C HIS A 54 -6.07 -11.39 10.08
N LEU A 55 -6.97 -12.36 10.15
CA LEU A 55 -7.75 -12.64 11.36
C LEU A 55 -6.89 -13.31 12.46
N ARG A 56 -5.75 -13.91 12.10
CA ARG A 56 -4.93 -14.71 13.02
C ARG A 56 -3.45 -14.36 13.07
N ASP A 57 -2.99 -13.45 12.21
CA ASP A 57 -1.59 -13.05 12.18
C ASP A 57 -1.33 -11.80 13.05
N ARG A 58 -0.19 -11.13 12.85
CA ARG A 58 0.17 -9.91 13.60
C ARG A 58 -0.86 -8.78 13.51
N HIS A 59 -1.80 -8.84 12.56
CA HIS A 59 -2.87 -7.87 12.36
C HIS A 59 -4.17 -8.26 13.10
N ALA A 60 -4.27 -9.45 13.67
CA ALA A 60 -5.45 -9.91 14.39
C ALA A 60 -5.91 -8.89 15.45
N GLY A 61 -7.21 -8.62 15.49
CA GLY A 61 -7.84 -7.67 16.42
C GLY A 61 -7.58 -6.18 16.16
N LYS A 62 -6.73 -5.83 15.17
CA LYS A 62 -6.32 -4.44 14.88
C LYS A 62 -7.12 -3.79 13.76
N TRP A 63 -8.07 -4.51 13.19
CA TRP A 63 -8.97 -4.07 12.13
C TRP A 63 -10.35 -4.71 12.33
N ASP A 64 -11.39 -4.09 11.79
CA ASP A 64 -12.79 -4.52 11.91
C ASP A 64 -13.53 -4.55 10.56
N SER A 65 -12.92 -3.97 9.52
CA SER A 65 -13.52 -3.92 8.20
C SER A 65 -12.46 -3.87 7.10
N PHE A 66 -12.84 -4.22 5.87
CA PHE A 66 -11.91 -4.30 4.76
C PHE A 66 -12.55 -3.90 3.42
N LYS A 67 -11.69 -3.57 2.45
CA LYS A 67 -12.04 -3.41 1.04
C LYS A 67 -11.09 -4.23 0.17
N ILE A 68 -11.60 -4.70 -0.96
CA ILE A 68 -10.82 -5.46 -1.95
C ILE A 68 -10.96 -4.80 -3.32
N PHE A 69 -9.84 -4.70 -4.02
CA PHE A 69 -9.72 -4.21 -5.38
C PHE A 69 -9.08 -5.32 -6.22
N ARG A 70 -9.87 -5.92 -7.12
CA ARG A 70 -9.36 -6.92 -8.07
C ARG A 70 -8.52 -6.21 -9.13
N ILE A 71 -7.35 -6.76 -9.44
CA ILE A 71 -6.46 -6.21 -10.47
C ILE A 71 -6.23 -7.30 -11.52
N GLN A 72 -6.62 -7.02 -12.76
CA GLN A 72 -6.48 -7.97 -13.88
C GLN A 72 -5.02 -8.12 -14.32
N ASN A 73 -4.24 -7.03 -14.29
CA ASN A 73 -2.84 -7.05 -14.70
C ASN A 73 -1.89 -7.04 -13.49
N VAL A 74 -1.38 -8.22 -13.16
CA VAL A 74 -0.52 -8.45 -11.98
C VAL A 74 0.83 -7.73 -12.09
N ARG A 75 1.25 -7.30 -13.29
CA ARG A 75 2.56 -6.65 -13.51
C ARG A 75 2.72 -5.35 -12.71
N TYR A 76 1.65 -4.60 -12.51
CA TYR A 76 1.67 -3.32 -11.80
C TYR A 76 1.33 -3.43 -10.30
N LEU A 77 1.08 -4.63 -9.79
CA LEU A 77 0.55 -4.83 -8.44
C LEU A 77 1.47 -4.21 -7.37
N LYS A 78 2.79 -4.36 -7.55
CA LYS A 78 3.81 -3.83 -6.64
C LYS A 78 3.96 -2.31 -6.73
N ASP A 79 3.84 -1.75 -7.93
CA ASP A 79 3.95 -0.31 -8.15
C ASP A 79 2.75 0.41 -7.52
N ILE A 80 1.55 -0.15 -7.69
CA ILE A 80 0.32 0.38 -7.07
C ILE A 80 0.37 0.25 -5.54
N GLU A 81 0.88 -0.86 -5.01
CA GLU A 81 1.06 -0.99 -3.55
C GLU A 81 2.03 0.05 -3.01
N THR A 82 3.16 0.26 -3.69
CA THR A 82 4.15 1.28 -3.31
C THR A 82 3.51 2.67 -3.35
N LEU A 83 2.78 3.01 -4.42
CA LEU A 83 2.04 4.27 -4.52
C LEU A 83 1.11 4.47 -3.31
N ILE A 84 0.33 3.44 -2.94
CA ILE A 84 -0.62 3.55 -1.82
C ILE A 84 0.12 3.79 -0.49
N HIS A 85 1.27 3.14 -0.27
CA HIS A 85 2.07 3.34 0.94
C HIS A 85 2.67 4.75 1.05
N HIS A 86 2.93 5.42 -0.07
CA HIS A 86 3.46 6.79 -0.09
C HIS A 86 2.37 7.86 0.05
N ILE A 87 1.14 7.61 -0.44
CA ILE A 87 0.02 8.57 -0.34
C ILE A 87 -0.77 8.43 0.97
N ALA A 88 -0.79 7.24 1.59
CA ALA A 88 -1.63 6.96 2.75
C ALA A 88 -0.81 6.53 3.97
N GLU A 89 -1.06 7.20 5.09
CA GLU A 89 -0.49 6.78 6.37
C GLU A 89 -1.20 5.53 6.89
N THR A 90 -0.44 4.45 7.08
CA THR A 90 -0.97 3.14 7.46
C THR A 90 -0.20 2.58 8.66
N ARG A 91 -0.81 2.59 9.84
CA ARG A 91 -0.16 2.16 11.09
C ARG A 91 0.29 0.70 11.10
N GLY A 92 -0.35 -0.16 10.30
CA GLY A 92 -0.04 -1.59 10.21
C GLY A 92 1.12 -1.92 9.26
N ASN A 93 1.45 -1.02 8.32
CA ASN A 93 2.53 -1.19 7.35
C ASN A 93 3.85 -0.76 7.99
N ARG A 94 4.83 -1.66 8.03
CA ARG A 94 6.14 -1.39 8.65
C ARG A 94 7.10 -0.63 7.73
N SER A 95 6.91 -0.72 6.42
CA SER A 95 7.73 -0.07 5.41
C SER A 95 6.82 0.58 4.37
N LYS A 96 7.26 1.70 3.79
CA LYS A 96 6.50 2.47 2.79
C LYS A 96 6.65 1.94 1.35
N GLY A 97 7.29 0.79 1.16
CA GLY A 97 7.74 0.36 -0.16
C GLY A 97 8.92 1.22 -0.67
N LYS A 98 9.74 0.63 -1.54
CA LYS A 98 10.93 1.28 -2.09
C LYS A 98 10.59 1.85 -3.47
N VAL A 99 10.66 3.18 -3.60
CA VAL A 99 10.61 3.83 -4.92
C VAL A 99 11.92 3.52 -5.65
N PRO A 100 11.88 3.07 -6.92
CA PRO A 100 13.08 2.90 -7.74
C PRO A 100 13.92 4.19 -7.75
N LYS A 101 15.25 4.04 -7.69
CA LYS A 101 16.18 5.17 -7.52
C LYS A 101 16.11 6.19 -8.67
N ASP A 102 15.76 5.72 -9.84
CA ASP A 102 15.57 6.43 -11.11
C ASP A 102 14.19 7.10 -11.23
N ALA A 103 13.21 6.68 -10.42
CA ALA A 103 11.88 7.28 -10.34
C ALA A 103 11.74 8.28 -9.17
N ASP A 104 12.77 8.42 -8.33
CA ASP A 104 12.77 9.36 -7.19
C ASP A 104 13.09 10.78 -7.65
N LEU A 105 12.02 11.55 -7.92
CA LEU A 105 12.12 12.93 -8.36
C LEU A 105 12.88 13.83 -7.37
N ASN A 106 12.71 13.60 -6.06
CA ASN A 106 13.41 14.40 -5.05
C ASN A 106 14.92 14.24 -5.17
N ARG A 107 15.38 13.02 -5.44
CA ARG A 107 16.80 12.76 -5.68
C ARG A 107 17.31 13.52 -6.90
N ALA A 108 16.58 13.48 -8.02
CA ALA A 108 16.96 14.20 -9.23
C ALA A 108 17.05 15.72 -8.96
N LEU A 109 16.08 16.29 -8.23
CA LEU A 109 16.09 17.69 -7.82
C LEU A 109 17.28 18.02 -6.89
N TRP A 110 17.63 17.12 -5.97
CA TRP A 110 18.81 17.27 -5.10
C TRP A 110 20.14 17.24 -5.85
N GLU A 111 20.22 16.51 -6.96
CA GLU A 111 21.40 16.51 -7.82
C GLU A 111 21.56 17.87 -8.52
N VAL A 112 20.45 18.45 -9.01
CA VAL A 112 20.43 19.81 -9.56
C VAL A 112 20.84 20.85 -8.53
N ILE A 113 20.27 20.81 -7.31
CA ILE A 113 20.62 21.75 -6.24
C ILE A 113 22.12 21.68 -5.93
N ARG A 114 22.69 20.47 -5.81
CA ARG A 114 24.12 20.29 -5.55
C ARG A 114 25.00 20.86 -6.66
N GLU A 115 24.56 20.76 -7.91
CA GLU A 115 25.26 21.37 -9.04
C GLU A 115 25.26 22.91 -8.94
N TYR A 116 24.11 23.50 -8.64
CA TYR A 116 23.99 24.95 -8.42
C TYR A 116 24.83 25.42 -7.23
N GLU A 117 24.82 24.71 -6.11
CA GLU A 117 25.64 25.04 -4.94
C GLU A 117 27.13 24.99 -5.26
N ARG A 118 27.59 23.98 -6.02
CA ARG A 118 28.97 23.90 -6.49
C ARG A 118 29.37 25.09 -7.36
N ARG A 119 28.45 25.61 -8.17
CA ARG A 119 28.67 26.80 -9.00
C ARG A 119 28.68 28.10 -8.19
N ILE A 120 27.76 28.23 -7.24
CA ILE A 120 27.56 29.45 -6.45
C ILE A 120 28.62 29.61 -5.35
N LYS A 121 29.09 28.51 -4.76
CA LYS A 121 30.01 28.53 -3.61
C LYS A 121 31.35 29.24 -3.91
N PRO A 122 32.02 29.05 -5.06
CA PRO A 122 33.20 29.82 -5.44
C PRO A 122 32.92 31.31 -5.67
N LEU A 123 31.83 31.64 -6.36
CA LEU A 123 31.43 33.05 -6.61
C LEU A 123 31.19 33.80 -5.29
N LYS A 124 30.48 33.17 -4.35
CA LYS A 124 30.28 33.72 -3.00
C LYS A 124 31.59 33.92 -2.23
N ARG A 125 32.61 33.08 -2.45
CA ARG A 125 33.94 33.25 -1.84
C ARG A 125 34.73 34.39 -2.47
N ALA A 126 34.57 34.62 -3.76
CA ALA A 126 35.26 35.69 -4.48
C ALA A 126 34.70 37.10 -4.20
N LEU A 127 33.43 37.19 -3.80
CA LEU A 127 32.75 38.45 -3.44
C LEU A 127 32.82 38.79 -1.94
N ARG A 128 33.57 38.00 -1.15
CA ARG A 128 33.71 38.15 0.30
C ARG A 128 35.09 38.63 0.65
#